data_AF-A0AA43I3J2-F1
#
_entry.id   AF-A0AA43I3J2-F1
#
_cell.length_a   1.000
_cell.length_b   1.000
_cell.length_c   1.000
_cell.angle_alpha   90.00
_cell.angle_beta   90.00
_cell.angle_gamma   90.00
#
_symmetry.space_group_name_H-M   'P 1'
#
loop_
_entity.id
_entity.type
_entity.pdbx_description
1 polymer ?
#
loop_
_entity_poly.entity_id
_entity_poly.type
_entity_poly.pdbx_seq_one_letter_code
_entity_poly.pdbx_strand_id
1 'polypeptide(L)'
;MNNVKSLFFVMVLLISVSCTLSAKTGDNSAEKAKTGEVIVLNKADFIAKVFNFEKNTDNWVYEGDKPCIIDFYADWCPPCKKIAPILAELAAEYKEDIIIYKINVDNEKELAALFGIQSIPSLLFVPVSGQPMMAQGALPKDKFIEQIDSFLLNK
;
A
#
# COMPACT_ATOMS: atom_id res chain seq x y z
N MET A 1 31.55 -79.55 -4.00
CA MET A 1 32.00 -78.68 -5.11
C MET A 1 32.26 -77.29 -4.54
N ASN A 2 33.52 -77.06 -4.17
CA ASN A 2 34.31 -75.82 -4.05
C ASN A 2 33.55 -74.50 -3.82
N ASN A 3 33.62 -73.88 -2.63
CA ASN A 3 34.69 -72.99 -2.08
C ASN A 3 34.96 -71.71 -2.89
N VAL A 4 34.84 -70.55 -2.20
CA VAL A 4 35.65 -69.29 -2.25
C VAL A 4 34.77 -68.17 -1.66
N LYS A 5 34.89 -67.75 -0.39
CA LYS A 5 35.90 -66.90 0.28
C LYS A 5 36.08 -65.48 -0.30
N SER A 6 35.69 -64.50 0.53
CA SER A 6 36.50 -63.33 0.92
C SER A 6 36.55 -62.08 0.01
N LEU A 7 35.96 -61.00 0.54
CA LEU A 7 36.64 -59.75 0.92
C LEU A 7 37.59 -59.08 -0.11
N PHE A 8 37.11 -58.02 -0.77
CA PHE A 8 37.89 -56.89 -1.30
C PHE A 8 36.94 -55.67 -1.29
N PHE A 9 37.10 -54.64 -0.44
CA PHE A 9 38.06 -53.53 -0.47
C PHE A 9 37.97 -52.65 -1.74
N VAL A 10 38.06 -51.32 -1.55
CA VAL A 10 38.21 -50.22 -2.56
C VAL A 10 36.86 -49.61 -3.02
N MET A 11 36.41 -48.48 -2.45
CA MET A 11 36.85 -47.08 -2.66
C MET A 11 36.35 -46.47 -3.98
N VAL A 12 35.45 -45.48 -3.81
CA VAL A 12 35.25 -44.27 -4.63
C VAL A 12 34.92 -44.43 -6.12
N LEU A 13 33.69 -44.04 -6.48
CA LEU A 13 33.48 -43.25 -7.69
C LEU A 13 32.33 -42.26 -7.52
N LEU A 14 32.70 -40.98 -7.52
CA LEU A 14 31.84 -39.83 -7.76
C LEU A 14 31.12 -40.00 -9.11
N ILE A 15 29.78 -40.00 -9.09
CA ILE A 15 28.98 -39.69 -10.29
C ILE A 15 27.92 -38.67 -9.89
N SER A 16 28.12 -37.48 -10.43
CA SER A 16 27.20 -36.34 -10.46
C SER A 16 25.94 -36.66 -11.26
N VAL A 17 24.76 -36.52 -10.64
CA VAL A 17 23.49 -36.37 -11.38
C VAL A 17 22.60 -35.33 -10.66
N SER A 18 22.62 -34.14 -11.27
CA SER A 18 21.52 -33.22 -11.61
C SER A 18 20.33 -32.99 -10.66
N CYS A 19 20.12 -31.70 -10.39
CA CYS A 19 18.95 -31.04 -9.84
C CYS A 19 17.59 -31.66 -10.24
N THR A 20 16.75 -31.88 -9.23
CA THR A 20 15.29 -31.76 -9.39
C THR A 20 14.77 -30.78 -8.35
N LEU A 21 14.40 -29.61 -8.88
CA LEU A 21 13.64 -28.52 -8.27
C LEU A 21 12.31 -29.05 -7.68
N SER A 22 11.99 -28.67 -6.44
CA SER A 22 10.65 -28.81 -5.89
C SER A 22 10.26 -27.56 -5.10
N ALA A 23 9.18 -26.94 -5.59
CA ALA A 23 8.17 -26.14 -4.89
C ALA A 23 8.62 -24.97 -3.99
N LYS A 24 8.61 -23.80 -4.64
CA LYS A 24 7.98 -22.55 -4.19
C LYS A 24 7.09 -22.70 -2.93
N THR A 25 7.63 -22.32 -1.77
CA THR A 25 6.82 -21.70 -0.71
C THR A 25 6.93 -20.21 -0.94
N GLY A 26 5.85 -19.62 -1.46
CA GLY A 26 5.68 -18.18 -1.41
C GLY A 26 5.66 -17.78 0.05
N ASP A 27 6.69 -17.07 0.48
CA ASP A 27 6.58 -16.25 1.68
C ASP A 27 5.65 -15.10 1.31
N ASN A 28 4.39 -15.23 1.72
CA ASN A 28 3.42 -14.15 1.73
C ASN A 28 3.91 -13.12 2.75
N SER A 29 4.81 -12.26 2.30
CA SER A 29 4.97 -10.95 2.89
C SER A 29 3.72 -10.14 2.57
N ALA A 30 2.65 -10.41 3.32
CA ALA A 30 1.62 -9.41 3.54
C ALA A 30 2.33 -8.23 4.21
N GLU A 31 2.63 -7.24 3.39
CA GLU A 31 3.30 -6.00 3.74
C GLU A 31 2.55 -5.34 4.88
N LYS A 32 3.03 -5.57 6.10
CA LYS A 32 2.62 -4.84 7.29
C LYS A 32 2.98 -3.39 7.01
N ALA A 33 1.97 -2.58 6.71
CA ALA A 33 2.08 -1.14 6.50
C ALA A 33 3.09 -0.57 7.50
N LYS A 34 4.20 -0.01 7.02
CA LYS A 34 5.15 0.66 7.90
C LYS A 34 4.49 1.93 8.41
N THR A 35 4.00 1.86 9.65
CA THR A 35 3.42 2.98 10.37
C THR A 35 4.37 4.19 10.31
N GLY A 36 3.88 5.33 9.80
CA GLY A 36 4.67 6.55 9.67
C GLY A 36 5.24 6.85 8.28
N GLU A 37 4.94 6.04 7.27
CA GLU A 37 5.32 6.27 5.87
C GLU A 37 4.09 6.51 4.98
N VAL A 38 4.29 7.18 3.84
CA VAL A 38 3.23 7.33 2.83
C VAL A 38 3.14 6.06 2.00
N ILE A 39 1.95 5.44 1.97
CA ILE A 39 1.73 4.12 1.38
C ILE A 39 1.08 4.27 0.00
N VAL A 40 1.64 3.60 -1.01
CA VAL A 40 1.01 3.53 -2.34
C VAL A 40 -0.16 2.56 -2.31
N LEU A 41 -1.33 3.00 -2.76
CA LEU A 41 -2.51 2.14 -2.91
C LEU A 41 -2.78 1.83 -4.39
N ASN A 42 -3.04 0.55 -4.65
CA ASN A 42 -3.71 0.09 -5.87
C ASN A 42 -5.21 -0.15 -5.58
N LYS A 43 -6.00 -0.51 -6.61
CA LYS A 43 -7.42 -0.85 -6.46
C LYS A 43 -7.70 -1.92 -5.40
N ALA A 44 -6.96 -3.03 -5.38
CA ALA A 44 -7.21 -4.13 -4.46
C ALA A 44 -7.01 -3.70 -3.00
N ASP A 45 -5.91 -2.98 -2.73
CA ASP A 45 -5.63 -2.44 -1.40
C ASP A 45 -6.63 -1.36 -1.00
N PHE A 46 -7.07 -0.51 -1.94
CA PHE A 46 -8.10 0.49 -1.69
C PHE A 46 -9.43 -0.15 -1.27
N ILE A 47 -9.87 -1.20 -1.96
CA ILE A 47 -11.07 -1.96 -1.62
C ILE A 47 -10.95 -2.60 -0.23
N ALA A 48 -9.79 -3.14 0.11
CA ALA A 48 -9.57 -3.84 1.37
C ALA A 48 -9.37 -2.91 2.58
N LYS A 49 -8.80 -1.72 2.38
CA LYS A 49 -8.32 -0.86 3.48
C LYS A 49 -9.09 0.46 3.61
N VAL A 50 -9.78 0.90 2.55
CA VAL A 50 -10.45 2.21 2.51
C VAL A 50 -11.94 2.06 2.22
N PHE A 51 -12.31 1.62 1.02
CA PHE A 51 -13.71 1.58 0.62
C PHE A 51 -13.97 0.51 -0.45
N ASN A 52 -14.74 -0.50 -0.07
CA ASN A 52 -15.20 -1.52 -1.00
C ASN A 52 -16.42 -1.03 -1.80
N PHE A 53 -16.16 -0.31 -2.89
CA PHE A 53 -17.18 0.19 -3.81
C PHE A 53 -17.88 -0.90 -4.64
N GLU A 54 -17.32 -2.12 -4.68
CA GLU A 54 -17.96 -3.26 -5.34
C GLU A 54 -19.08 -3.87 -4.49
N LYS A 55 -18.94 -3.79 -3.16
CA LYS A 55 -19.95 -4.24 -2.19
C LYS A 55 -20.92 -3.14 -1.78
N ASN A 56 -20.44 -1.91 -1.66
CA ASN A 56 -21.20 -0.76 -1.16
C ASN A 56 -21.35 0.27 -2.28
N THR A 57 -22.35 0.10 -3.15
CA THR A 57 -22.55 0.96 -4.33
C THR A 57 -23.23 2.29 -4.01
N ASP A 58 -24.09 2.30 -2.99
CA ASP A 58 -25.00 3.43 -2.74
C ASP A 58 -24.51 4.34 -1.60
N ASN A 59 -23.61 3.85 -0.74
CA ASN A 59 -23.17 4.54 0.45
C ASN A 59 -21.69 4.31 0.72
N TRP A 60 -21.04 5.35 1.24
CA TRP A 60 -19.67 5.26 1.75
C TRP A 60 -19.63 4.42 3.05
N VAL A 61 -18.80 3.38 3.05
CA VAL A 61 -18.50 2.56 4.23
C VAL A 61 -16.98 2.44 4.34
N TYR A 62 -16.41 3.11 5.33
CA TYR A 62 -14.96 3.08 5.54
C TYR A 62 -14.53 1.74 6.16
N GLU A 63 -13.49 1.13 5.60
CA GLU A 63 -12.94 -0.17 6.04
C GLU A 63 -11.79 -0.02 7.06
N GLY A 64 -11.22 1.18 7.20
CA GLY A 64 -10.06 1.43 8.07
C GLY A 64 -10.41 1.72 9.52
N ASP A 65 -9.44 1.53 10.42
CA ASP A 65 -9.55 1.77 11.86
C ASP A 65 -9.03 3.15 12.31
N LYS A 66 -8.18 3.79 11.49
CA LYS A 66 -7.69 5.16 11.66
C LYS A 66 -8.17 6.03 10.50
N PRO A 67 -8.40 7.34 10.73
CA PRO A 67 -8.68 8.25 9.62
C PRO A 67 -7.48 8.30 8.67
N CYS A 68 -7.72 8.64 7.40
CA CYS A 68 -6.66 8.70 6.41
C CYS A 68 -6.74 9.89 5.45
N ILE A 69 -5.62 10.19 4.81
CA ILE A 69 -5.51 11.10 3.68
C ILE A 69 -5.10 10.29 2.46
N ILE A 70 -5.69 10.57 1.30
CA ILE A 70 -5.31 9.95 0.02
C ILE A 70 -4.92 11.04 -0.98
N ASP A 71 -3.67 11.03 -1.41
CA ASP A 71 -3.15 11.89 -2.48
C ASP A 71 -3.30 11.23 -3.85
N PHE A 72 -4.23 11.70 -4.66
CA PHE A 72 -4.34 11.34 -6.07
C PHE A 72 -3.32 12.16 -6.86
N TYR A 73 -2.28 11.49 -7.34
CA TYR A 73 -1.09 12.11 -7.93
C TYR A 73 -0.68 11.45 -9.25
N ALA A 74 0.32 12.04 -9.92
CA ALA A 74 1.07 11.39 -11.00
C ALA A 74 2.55 11.77 -10.94
N ASP A 75 3.43 10.94 -11.51
CA ASP A 75 4.88 11.14 -11.45
C ASP A 75 5.36 12.36 -12.25
N TRP A 76 4.58 12.80 -13.23
CA TRP A 76 4.87 13.98 -14.03
C TRP A 76 4.35 15.29 -13.42
N CYS A 77 3.59 15.22 -12.33
CA CYS A 77 2.92 16.37 -11.71
C CYS A 77 3.86 17.17 -10.79
N PRO A 78 4.24 18.41 -11.15
CA PRO A 78 5.14 19.22 -10.31
C PRO A 78 4.53 19.65 -8.97
N PRO A 79 3.26 20.10 -8.87
CA PRO A 79 2.64 20.41 -7.59
C PRO A 79 2.58 19.21 -6.64
N CYS A 80 2.32 18.01 -7.17
CA CYS A 80 2.32 16.77 -6.40
C CYS A 80 3.70 16.51 -5.75
N LYS A 81 4.78 16.70 -6.52
CA LYS A 81 6.15 16.58 -6.00
C LYS A 81 6.48 17.59 -4.89
N LYS A 82 5.85 18.77 -4.91
CA LYS A 82 6.05 19.78 -3.85
C LYS A 82 5.40 19.38 -2.52
N ILE A 83 4.23 18.74 -2.56
CA ILE A 83 3.52 18.31 -1.33
C ILE A 83 3.96 16.94 -0.82
N ALA A 84 4.55 16.09 -1.67
CA ALA A 84 5.06 14.78 -1.28
C ALA A 84 5.97 14.78 -0.02
N PRO A 85 6.98 15.67 0.13
CA PRO A 85 7.76 15.73 1.36
C PRO A 85 6.96 16.19 2.58
N ILE A 86 5.94 17.04 2.39
CA ILE A 86 5.04 17.48 3.47
C ILE A 86 4.21 16.30 3.96
N LEU A 87 3.63 15.52 3.04
CA LEU A 87 2.88 14.31 3.37
C LEU A 87 3.76 13.26 4.06
N ALA A 88 5.02 13.11 3.66
CA ALA A 88 5.97 12.22 4.33
C ALA A 88 6.27 12.66 5.78
N GLU A 89 6.46 13.96 6.00
CA GLU A 89 6.67 14.52 7.33
C GLU A 89 5.43 14.31 8.22
N LEU A 90 4.23 14.60 7.69
CA LEU A 90 2.97 14.43 8.41
C LEU A 90 2.66 12.96 8.70
N ALA A 91 2.99 12.04 7.79
CA ALA A 91 2.85 10.61 8.03
C ALA A 91 3.68 10.19 9.25
N ALA A 92 4.92 10.69 9.36
CA ALA A 92 5.79 10.39 10.49
C ALA A 92 5.32 11.07 11.80
N GLU A 93 4.87 12.33 11.73
CA GLU A 93 4.39 13.13 12.86
C GLU A 93 3.11 12.54 13.47
N TYR A 94 2.15 12.15 12.63
CA TYR A 94 0.84 11.61 13.02
C TYR A 94 0.75 10.09 12.89
N LYS A 95 1.89 9.38 12.94
CA LYS A 95 1.98 7.94 12.65
C LYS A 95 1.02 7.07 13.49
N GLU A 96 0.69 7.50 14.70
CA GLU A 96 -0.22 6.79 15.58
C GLU A 96 -1.69 7.22 15.40
N ASP A 97 -1.95 8.37 14.79
CA ASP A 97 -3.27 8.99 14.71
C ASP A 97 -3.93 8.80 13.34
N ILE A 98 -3.18 8.91 12.24
CA ILE A 98 -3.70 8.85 10.87
C ILE A 98 -2.85 7.95 9.98
N ILE A 99 -3.39 7.59 8.81
CA ILE A 99 -2.63 6.94 7.73
C ILE A 99 -2.61 7.86 6.51
N ILE A 100 -1.48 7.95 5.81
CA ILE A 100 -1.39 8.70 4.56
C ILE A 100 -1.12 7.74 3.40
N TYR A 101 -2.03 7.74 2.45
CA TYR A 101 -1.97 6.98 1.22
C TYR A 101 -1.72 7.89 0.02
N LYS A 102 -1.29 7.28 -1.07
CA LYS A 102 -1.23 7.92 -2.38
C LYS A 102 -1.65 6.95 -3.48
N ILE A 103 -2.35 7.47 -4.49
CA ILE A 103 -2.84 6.72 -5.64
C ILE A 103 -2.31 7.38 -6.90
N ASN A 104 -1.58 6.63 -7.71
CA ASN A 104 -1.12 7.11 -9.01
C ASN A 104 -2.27 7.01 -10.02
N VAL A 105 -2.77 8.14 -10.51
CA VAL A 105 -3.94 8.19 -11.40
C VAL A 105 -3.68 7.59 -12.78
N ASP A 106 -2.43 7.51 -13.22
CA ASP A 106 -2.07 6.87 -14.50
C ASP A 106 -2.20 5.35 -14.42
N ASN A 107 -1.92 4.79 -13.23
CA ASN A 107 -1.99 3.35 -12.96
C ASN A 107 -3.42 2.95 -12.54
N GLU A 108 -4.08 3.75 -11.71
CA GLU A 108 -5.36 3.43 -11.08
C GLU A 108 -6.52 4.27 -11.67
N LYS A 109 -6.70 4.17 -12.99
CA LYS A 109 -7.66 4.99 -13.76
C LYS A 109 -9.11 4.81 -13.28
N GLU A 110 -9.48 3.61 -12.87
CA GLU A 110 -10.82 3.32 -12.35
C GLU A 110 -11.08 4.05 -11.03
N LEU A 111 -10.11 4.05 -10.11
CA LEU A 111 -10.21 4.81 -8.86
C LEU A 111 -10.27 6.31 -9.15
N ALA A 112 -9.44 6.81 -10.07
CA ALA A 112 -9.49 8.21 -10.47
C ALA A 112 -10.87 8.59 -11.06
N ALA A 113 -11.47 7.72 -11.87
CA ALA A 113 -12.80 7.93 -12.42
C ALA A 113 -13.90 7.87 -11.35
N LEU A 114 -13.82 6.94 -10.40
CA LEU A 114 -14.76 6.78 -9.30
C LEU A 114 -14.91 8.07 -8.47
N PHE A 115 -13.79 8.75 -8.23
CA PHE A 115 -13.77 10.02 -7.50
C PHE A 115 -13.86 11.26 -8.39
N GLY A 116 -14.03 11.08 -9.71
CA GLY A 116 -14.14 12.19 -10.66
C GLY A 116 -12.89 13.08 -10.67
N ILE A 117 -11.70 12.50 -10.54
CA ILE A 117 -10.43 13.25 -10.50
C ILE A 117 -10.17 13.89 -11.86
N GLN A 118 -10.30 15.22 -11.93
CA GLN A 118 -10.06 16.02 -13.15
C GLN A 118 -8.75 16.81 -13.10
N SER A 119 -8.20 17.00 -11.90
CA SER A 119 -6.96 17.72 -11.65
C SER A 119 -6.17 17.05 -10.54
N ILE A 120 -4.84 17.18 -10.61
CA ILE A 120 -3.93 16.62 -9.61
C ILE A 120 -2.97 17.69 -9.07
N PRO A 121 -2.60 17.64 -7.78
CA PRO A 121 -3.07 16.66 -6.81
C PRO A 121 -4.54 16.90 -6.41
N SER A 122 -5.22 15.83 -6.04
CA SER A 122 -6.52 15.89 -5.36
C SER A 122 -6.41 15.07 -4.08
N LEU A 123 -6.90 15.62 -2.97
CA LEU A 123 -6.66 15.11 -1.63
C LEU A 123 -7.98 14.70 -1.01
N LEU A 124 -8.16 13.41 -0.73
CA LEU A 124 -9.33 12.89 -0.03
C LEU A 124 -9.00 12.73 1.45
N PHE A 125 -9.74 13.41 2.31
CA PHE A 125 -9.69 13.31 3.76
C PHE A 125 -10.81 12.38 4.21
N VAL A 126 -10.47 11.31 4.91
CA VAL A 126 -11.42 10.25 5.29
C VAL A 126 -11.44 10.12 6.81
N PRO A 127 -12.49 10.62 7.50
CA PRO A 127 -12.66 10.36 8.92
C PRO A 127 -13.08 8.89 9.16
N VAL A 128 -12.87 8.37 10.38
CA VAL A 128 -13.33 7.01 10.74
C VAL A 128 -14.84 6.86 10.63
N SER A 129 -15.58 7.94 10.90
CA SER A 129 -17.03 8.00 10.81
C SER A 129 -17.45 9.27 10.07
N GLY A 130 -18.45 9.14 9.21
CA GLY A 130 -18.95 10.23 8.36
C GLY A 130 -18.53 10.09 6.91
N GLN A 131 -18.81 11.14 6.13
CA GLN A 131 -18.47 11.20 4.72
C GLN A 131 -17.06 11.78 4.54
N PRO A 132 -16.28 11.29 3.56
CA PRO A 132 -14.99 11.87 3.25
C PRO A 132 -15.15 13.24 2.58
N MET A 133 -14.10 14.05 2.65
CA MET A 133 -14.05 15.38 2.05
C MET A 133 -12.93 15.46 1.02
N MET A 134 -13.22 16.03 -0.15
CA MET A 134 -12.23 16.25 -1.21
C MET A 134 -11.71 17.69 -1.16
N ALA A 135 -10.39 17.86 -1.26
CA ALA A 135 -9.75 19.14 -1.57
C ALA A 135 -8.97 19.03 -2.89
N GLN A 136 -9.17 19.99 -3.79
CA GLN A 136 -8.48 20.01 -5.08
C GLN A 136 -7.25 20.91 -5.03
N GLY A 137 -6.16 20.46 -5.61
CA GLY A 137 -4.90 21.19 -5.71
C GLY A 137 -3.95 20.97 -4.54
N ALA A 138 -2.77 21.55 -4.66
CA ALA A 138 -1.74 21.47 -3.64
C ALA A 138 -2.10 22.35 -2.43
N LEU A 139 -1.97 21.79 -1.22
CA LEU A 139 -2.15 22.51 0.03
C LEU A 139 -0.80 22.85 0.69
N PRO A 140 -0.69 23.99 1.37
CA PRO A 140 0.44 24.25 2.26
C PRO A 140 0.32 23.42 3.55
N LYS A 141 1.43 23.25 4.28
CA LYS A 141 1.52 22.36 5.45
C LYS A 141 0.54 22.73 6.58
N ASP A 142 0.37 24.01 6.85
CA ASP A 142 -0.58 24.52 7.86
C ASP A 142 -2.02 24.10 7.56
N LYS A 143 -2.41 24.11 6.28
CA LYS A 143 -3.74 23.63 5.87
C LYS A 143 -3.90 22.13 5.99
N PHE A 144 -2.85 21.33 5.77
CA PHE A 144 -2.92 19.90 6.09
C PHE A 144 -3.14 19.67 7.59
N ILE A 145 -2.38 20.37 8.44
CA ILE A 145 -2.51 20.26 9.91
C ILE A 145 -3.91 20.64 10.35
N GLU A 146 -4.45 21.75 9.86
CA GLU A 146 -5.82 22.19 10.14
C GLU A 146 -6.86 21.11 9.79
N GLN A 147 -6.75 20.48 8.61
CA GLN A 147 -7.67 19.41 8.22
C GLN A 147 -7.47 18.13 9.05
N ILE A 148 -6.24 17.79 9.41
CA ILE A 148 -5.95 16.63 10.27
C ILE A 148 -6.58 16.84 11.65
N ASP A 149 -6.28 17.95 12.30
CA ASP A 149 -6.73 18.18 13.67
C ASP A 149 -8.25 18.39 13.75
N SER A 150 -8.79 19.28 12.91
CA SER A 150 -10.20 19.65 13.00
C SER A 150 -11.15 18.63 12.36
N PHE A 151 -10.82 18.08 11.20
CA PHE A 151 -11.75 17.22 10.45
C PHE A 151 -11.50 15.72 10.66
N LEU A 152 -10.24 15.28 10.70
CA LEU A 152 -9.93 13.85 10.90
C LEU A 152 -9.94 13.45 12.37
N LEU A 153 -9.41 14.29 13.26
CA LEU A 153 -9.21 13.97 14.67
C LEU A 153 -10.19 14.67 15.62
N ASN A 154 -10.92 15.69 15.16
CA ASN A 154 -11.87 16.49 15.93
C ASN A 154 -11.28 17.04 17.25
N LYS A 155 -10.06 17.61 17.20
CA LYS A 155 -9.36 18.16 18.36
C LYS A 155 -8.86 19.59 18.15
#